data_AF-A0A4Z0EMI3-F1
#
_entry.id   AF-A0A4Z0EMI3-F1
#
_cell.length_a   1.000
_cell.length_b   1.000
_cell.length_c   1.000
_cell.angle_alpha   90.00
_cell.angle_beta   90.00
_cell.angle_gamma   90.00
#
_symmetry.space_group_name_H-M   'P 1'
#
loop_
_entity.id
_entity.type
_entity.pdbx_description
1 polymer ?
#
loop_
_entity_poly.entity_id
_entity_poly.type
_entity_poly.pdbx_seq_one_letter_code
_entity_poly.pdbx_strand_id
1 'polypeptide(L)'
;MQPNSEVEVRPVTQEQIAALRNCVNRKIEEFNGKGRRNKYSAAIVKVLIVAASVATPILIGWKGVDGKTVEQLVNWALITSAIASGATTLYNFFDYKDLWAQYKVARNELASILAELDYLKESGLKNINVTQQQMEILFKKYIQVCTDTNSFYRETRLAKDDEGTKK
;
A
#
# COMPACT_ATOMS: atom_id res chain seq x y z
N MET A 1 -29.99 -35.78 25.92
CA MET A 1 -28.80 -36.21 25.15
C MET A 1 -29.12 -35.99 23.69
N GLN A 2 -28.62 -34.90 23.10
CA GLN A 2 -28.74 -34.69 21.65
C GLN A 2 -27.68 -35.55 20.95
N PRO A 3 -28.02 -36.23 19.83
CA PRO A 3 -27.06 -37.03 19.10
C PRO A 3 -25.98 -36.12 18.52
N ASN A 4 -24.71 -36.47 18.76
CA ASN A 4 -23.56 -35.88 18.08
C ASN A 4 -23.78 -36.01 16.58
N SER A 5 -24.10 -34.91 15.91
CA SER A 5 -23.99 -34.81 14.46
C SER A 5 -22.53 -35.00 14.08
N GLU A 6 -22.19 -36.18 13.57
CA GLU A 6 -20.91 -36.45 12.93
C GLU A 6 -20.70 -35.38 11.85
N VAL A 7 -19.78 -34.46 12.12
CA VAL A 7 -19.37 -33.45 11.15
C VAL A 7 -18.68 -34.20 10.03
N GLU A 8 -19.39 -34.37 8.91
CA GLU A 8 -18.87 -34.99 7.69
C GLU A 8 -17.60 -34.22 7.25
N VAL A 9 -16.42 -34.78 7.56
CA VAL A 9 -15.14 -34.17 7.20
C VAL A 9 -14.94 -34.36 5.71
N ARG A 10 -15.32 -33.35 4.93
CA ARG A 10 -15.07 -33.36 3.48
C ARG A 10 -13.58 -33.13 3.22
N PRO A 11 -12.92 -33.99 2.45
CA PRO A 11 -11.52 -33.78 2.09
C PRO A 11 -11.39 -32.57 1.16
N VAL A 12 -10.40 -31.74 1.43
CA VAL A 12 -10.04 -30.60 0.57
C VAL A 12 -9.41 -31.13 -0.72
N THR A 13 -9.85 -30.63 -1.87
CA THR A 13 -9.27 -31.02 -3.15
C THR A 13 -7.98 -30.24 -3.46
N GLN A 14 -7.06 -30.84 -4.22
CA GLN A 14 -5.85 -30.15 -4.69
C GLN A 14 -6.19 -28.88 -5.50
N GLU A 15 -7.32 -28.89 -6.21
CA GLU A 15 -7.82 -27.72 -6.94
C GLU A 15 -8.15 -26.55 -6.03
N GLN A 16 -8.76 -26.79 -4.87
CA GLN A 16 -9.07 -25.74 -3.89
C GLN A 16 -7.81 -25.11 -3.30
N ILE A 17 -6.80 -25.93 -3.01
CA ILE A 17 -5.49 -25.45 -2.53
C ILE A 17 -4.80 -24.61 -3.61
N ALA A 18 -4.79 -25.08 -4.86
CA ALA A 18 -4.23 -24.35 -5.99
C ALA A 18 -4.97 -23.03 -6.26
N ALA A 19 -6.30 -23.03 -6.15
CA ALA A 19 -7.12 -21.83 -6.31
C ALA A 19 -6.80 -20.79 -5.23
N LEU A 20 -6.72 -21.19 -3.95
CA LEU A 20 -6.36 -20.26 -2.87
C LEU A 20 -4.94 -19.71 -3.04
N ARG A 21 -3.98 -20.58 -3.38
CA ARG A 21 -2.59 -20.17 -3.68
C ARG A 21 -2.54 -19.12 -4.80
N ASN A 22 -3.28 -19.33 -5.89
CA ASN A 22 -3.34 -18.39 -7.01
C ASN A 22 -3.97 -17.05 -6.61
N CYS A 23 -5.03 -17.08 -5.79
CA CYS A 23 -5.64 -15.86 -5.24
C CYS A 23 -4.64 -15.07 -4.38
N VAL A 24 -3.93 -15.74 -3.48
CA VAL A 24 -2.94 -15.12 -2.60
C VAL A 24 -1.76 -14.55 -3.42
N ASN A 25 -1.21 -15.31 -4.37
CA ASN A 25 -0.14 -14.85 -5.25
C ASN A 25 -0.52 -13.62 -6.06
N ARG A 26 -1.69 -13.65 -6.72
CA ARG A 26 -2.21 -12.51 -7.48
C ARG A 26 -2.35 -11.28 -6.58
N LYS A 27 -2.76 -11.46 -5.32
CA LYS A 27 -2.89 -10.35 -4.38
C LYS A 27 -1.55 -9.79 -3.92
N ILE A 28 -0.55 -10.65 -3.71
CA ILE A 28 0.83 -10.23 -3.42
C ILE A 28 1.39 -9.39 -4.57
N GLU A 29 1.17 -9.81 -5.83
CA GLU A 29 1.61 -9.06 -7.01
C GLU A 29 0.91 -7.70 -7.10
N GLU A 30 -0.41 -7.66 -6.88
CA GLU A 30 -1.19 -6.42 -6.86
C GLU A 30 -0.65 -5.44 -5.80
N PHE A 31 -0.42 -5.92 -4.57
CA PHE A 31 0.13 -5.11 -3.48
C PHE A 31 1.59 -4.70 -3.72
N ASN A 32 2.39 -5.54 -4.39
CA ASN A 32 3.74 -5.18 -4.77
C ASN A 32 3.75 -4.07 -5.83
N GLY A 33 2.87 -4.16 -6.82
CA GLY A 33 2.68 -3.14 -7.84
C GLY A 33 2.24 -1.80 -7.25
N LYS A 34 1.23 -1.82 -6.37
CA LYS A 34 0.74 -0.64 -5.64
C LYS A 34 1.82 -0.04 -4.74
N GLY A 35 2.52 -0.87 -3.96
CA GLY A 35 3.61 -0.44 -3.09
C GLY A 35 4.78 0.18 -3.87
N ARG A 36 5.19 -0.40 -5.00
CA ARG A 36 6.24 0.18 -5.87
C ARG A 36 5.82 1.54 -6.43
N ARG A 37 4.61 1.66 -6.98
CA ARG A 37 4.10 2.93 -7.51
C ARG A 37 4.09 4.01 -6.44
N ASN A 38 3.61 3.71 -5.24
CA ASN A 38 3.64 4.67 -4.13
C ASN A 38 5.07 5.08 -3.74
N LYS A 39 6.02 4.14 -3.68
CA LYS A 39 7.43 4.44 -3.40
C LYS A 39 8.03 5.37 -4.46
N TYR A 40 7.81 5.09 -5.74
CA TYR A 40 8.31 5.93 -6.83
C TYR A 40 7.66 7.32 -6.82
N SER A 41 6.34 7.41 -6.65
CA SER A 41 5.63 8.69 -6.55
C SER A 41 6.15 9.51 -5.37
N ALA A 42 6.35 8.90 -4.20
CA ALA A 42 6.93 9.58 -3.03
C ALA A 42 8.31 10.17 -3.33
N ALA A 43 9.16 9.39 -3.99
CA ALA A 43 10.51 9.81 -4.35
C ALA A 43 10.49 10.98 -5.36
N ILE A 44 9.67 10.88 -6.40
CA ILE A 44 9.53 11.94 -7.43
C ILE A 44 9.05 13.23 -6.79
N VAL A 45 8.00 13.18 -5.97
CA VAL A 45 7.46 14.37 -5.30
C VAL A 45 8.49 15.01 -4.37
N LYS A 46 9.26 14.21 -3.61
CA LYS A 46 10.36 14.73 -2.79
C LYS A 46 11.44 15.43 -3.62
N VAL A 47 11.84 14.84 -4.74
CA VAL A 47 12.84 15.44 -5.63
C VAL A 47 12.35 16.79 -6.17
N LEU A 48 11.07 16.87 -6.57
CA LEU A 48 10.47 18.13 -7.01
C LEU A 48 10.46 19.20 -5.91
N ILE A 49 10.08 18.83 -4.68
CA ILE A 49 10.09 19.74 -3.53
C ILE A 49 11.50 20.26 -3.27
N VAL A 50 12.51 19.38 -3.25
CA VAL A 50 13.91 19.76 -3.02
C VAL A 50 14.42 20.67 -4.14
N ALA A 51 14.17 20.29 -5.40
CA ALA A 51 14.58 21.09 -6.56
C ALA A 51 13.96 22.49 -6.53
N ALA A 52 12.66 22.59 -6.25
CA ALA A 52 11.97 23.87 -6.15
C ALA A 52 12.46 24.71 -4.95
N SER A 53 12.76 24.06 -3.81
CA SER A 53 13.27 24.72 -2.61
C SER A 53 14.68 25.28 -2.79
N VAL A 54 15.52 24.64 -3.62
CA VAL A 54 16.86 25.13 -3.96
C VAL A 54 16.83 26.16 -5.09
N ALA A 55 15.94 25.98 -6.09
CA ALA A 55 15.80 26.90 -7.20
C ALA A 55 15.28 28.28 -6.76
N THR A 56 14.35 28.32 -5.80
CA THR A 56 13.71 29.57 -5.35
C THR A 56 14.73 30.59 -4.79
N PRO A 57 15.64 30.23 -3.84
CA PRO A 57 16.71 31.12 -3.39
C PRO A 57 17.68 31.56 -4.49
N ILE A 58 18.02 30.68 -5.44
CA ILE A 58 18.93 31.02 -6.55
C ILE A 58 18.29 32.07 -7.45
N LEU A 59 17.01 31.88 -7.81
CA LEU A 59 16.26 32.84 -8.63
C LEU A 59 16.11 34.20 -7.92
N ILE A 60 15.88 34.20 -6.61
CA ILE A 60 15.82 35.44 -5.81
C ILE A 60 17.21 36.10 -5.73
N GLY A 61 18.28 35.34 -5.53
CA GLY A 61 19.65 35.86 -5.44
C GLY A 61 20.15 36.47 -6.75
N TRP A 62 19.78 35.88 -7.89
CA TRP A 62 20.20 36.36 -9.22
C TRP A 62 19.60 37.74 -9.58
N LYS A 63 18.45 38.10 -8.97
CA LYS A 63 17.85 39.45 -9.08
C LYS A 63 18.82 40.55 -8.64
N GLY A 64 19.77 40.26 -7.74
CA GLY A 64 20.70 41.25 -7.18
C GLY A 64 21.88 41.64 -8.08
N VAL A 65 22.16 40.92 -9.18
CA VAL A 65 23.42 41.07 -9.93
C VAL A 65 23.31 41.99 -11.14
N ASP A 66 22.20 41.99 -11.90
CA ASP A 66 22.15 42.67 -13.21
C ASP A 66 21.02 43.70 -13.42
N GLY A 67 20.14 43.93 -12.44
CA GLY A 67 19.18 45.05 -12.40
C GLY A 67 18.14 45.16 -13.55
N LYS A 68 18.21 44.34 -14.60
CA LYS A 68 17.42 44.51 -15.85
C LYS A 68 16.45 43.38 -16.18
N THR A 69 16.40 42.29 -15.41
CA THR A 69 15.52 41.11 -15.63
C THR A 69 14.60 40.83 -14.44
N VAL A 70 14.09 41.89 -13.80
CA VAL A 70 13.56 41.82 -12.43
C VAL A 70 12.18 41.15 -12.31
N GLU A 71 11.26 41.36 -13.25
CA GLU A 71 9.88 40.87 -13.10
C GLU A 71 9.73 39.39 -13.48
N GLN A 72 10.38 38.95 -14.56
CA GLN A 72 10.28 37.57 -15.02
C GLN A 72 10.89 36.59 -14.00
N LEU A 73 12.03 36.93 -13.40
CA LEU A 73 12.68 36.10 -12.37
C LEU A 73 11.83 36.00 -11.10
N VAL A 74 11.18 37.09 -10.68
CA VAL A 74 10.28 37.09 -9.52
C VAL A 74 9.04 36.22 -9.79
N ASN A 75 8.46 36.30 -10.98
CA ASN A 75 7.33 35.44 -11.37
C ASN A 75 7.73 33.96 -11.36
N TRP A 76 8.93 33.62 -11.86
CA TRP A 76 9.44 32.25 -11.78
C TRP A 76 9.63 31.78 -10.34
N ALA A 77 10.18 32.61 -9.46
CA ALA A 77 10.35 32.27 -8.04
C ALA A 77 9.00 32.04 -7.32
N LEU A 78 7.97 32.84 -7.66
CA LEU A 78 6.62 32.64 -7.14
C LEU A 78 6.00 31.34 -7.65
N ILE A 79 6.18 31.03 -8.93
CA ILE A 79 5.70 29.78 -9.53
C ILE A 79 6.39 28.57 -8.87
N THR A 80 7.72 28.60 -8.69
CA THR A 80 8.44 27.50 -8.03
C THR A 80 8.03 27.34 -6.57
N SER A 81 7.79 28.44 -5.85
CA SER A 81 7.29 28.40 -4.48
C SER A 81 5.87 27.83 -4.37
N ALA A 82 4.99 28.18 -5.32
CA ALA A 82 3.64 27.64 -5.38
C ALA A 82 3.65 26.14 -5.72
N ILE A 83 4.50 25.71 -6.66
CA ILE A 83 4.69 24.29 -7.01
C ILE A 83 5.26 23.53 -5.80
N ALA A 84 6.25 24.07 -5.09
CA ALA A 84 6.82 23.44 -3.91
C ALA A 84 5.77 23.25 -2.81
N SER A 85 4.98 24.29 -2.55
CA SER A 85 3.88 24.24 -1.56
C SER A 85 2.82 23.23 -1.97
N GLY A 86 2.36 23.27 -3.23
CA GLY A 86 1.39 22.32 -3.77
C GLY A 86 1.89 20.88 -3.72
N ALA A 87 3.14 20.63 -4.11
CA ALA A 87 3.78 19.32 -4.05
C ALA A 87 3.93 18.82 -2.61
N THR A 88 4.23 19.70 -1.66
CA THR A 88 4.32 19.36 -0.22
C THR A 88 2.94 18.99 0.33
N THR A 89 1.90 19.74 -0.01
CA THR A 89 0.52 19.40 0.34
C THR A 89 0.10 18.07 -0.27
N LEU A 90 0.42 17.82 -1.54
CA LEU A 90 0.15 16.53 -2.19
C LEU A 90 0.92 15.38 -1.51
N TYR A 91 2.19 15.59 -1.19
CA TYR A 91 3.02 14.61 -0.48
C TYR A 91 2.39 14.23 0.87
N ASN A 92 1.98 15.24 1.64
CA ASN A 92 1.34 15.04 2.94
C ASN A 92 -0.05 14.43 2.80
N PHE A 93 -0.83 14.82 1.79
CA PHE A 93 -2.17 14.29 1.56
C PHE A 93 -2.14 12.79 1.22
N PHE A 94 -1.23 12.38 0.35
CA PHE A 94 -1.18 11.00 -0.14
C PHE A 94 -0.52 10.00 0.80
N ASP A 95 0.20 10.46 1.84
CA ASP A 95 0.89 9.62 2.83
C ASP A 95 1.57 8.38 2.25
N TYR A 96 2.34 8.60 1.18
CA TYR A 96 2.87 7.51 0.38
C TYR A 96 3.74 6.52 1.19
N LYS A 97 4.33 6.98 2.31
CA LYS A 97 5.15 6.17 3.20
C LYS A 97 4.32 5.17 3.99
N ASP A 98 3.23 5.62 4.59
CA ASP A 98 2.40 4.78 5.46
C ASP A 98 1.61 3.76 4.64
N LEU A 99 1.06 4.18 3.49
CA LEU A 99 0.47 3.24 2.53
C LEU A 99 1.49 2.20 2.04
N TRP A 100 2.73 2.61 1.76
CA TRP A 100 3.78 1.67 1.35
C TRP A 100 4.15 0.68 2.46
N ALA A 101 4.26 1.15 3.71
CA ALA A 101 4.50 0.30 4.87
C ALA A 101 3.36 -0.71 5.06
N GLN A 102 2.10 -0.29 4.96
CA GLN A 102 0.95 -1.16 5.09
C GLN A 102 0.92 -2.24 3.99
N TYR A 103 1.16 -1.86 2.72
CA TYR A 103 1.26 -2.86 1.64
C TYR A 103 2.41 -3.85 1.85
N LYS A 104 3.50 -3.45 2.52
CA LYS A 104 4.60 -4.36 2.86
C LYS A 104 4.19 -5.34 3.96
N VAL A 105 3.50 -4.87 5.00
CA VAL A 105 2.97 -5.73 6.09
C VAL A 105 1.98 -6.75 5.53
N ALA A 106 0.96 -6.28 4.79
CA ALA A 106 -0.04 -7.16 4.18
C ALA A 106 0.58 -8.22 3.25
N ARG A 107 1.64 -7.88 2.52
CA ARG A 107 2.37 -8.85 1.70
C ARG A 107 3.09 -9.91 2.52
N ASN A 108 3.68 -9.54 3.64
CA ASN A 108 4.34 -10.50 4.53
C ASN A 108 3.32 -11.47 5.13
N GLU A 109 2.14 -10.98 5.51
CA GLU A 109 1.03 -11.81 6.01
C GLU A 109 0.47 -12.74 4.91
N LEU A 110 0.32 -12.25 3.68
CA LEU A 110 -0.04 -13.11 2.54
C LEU A 110 1.04 -14.17 2.25
N ALA A 111 2.32 -13.82 2.40
CA ALA A 111 3.42 -14.76 2.23
C ALA A 111 3.43 -15.83 3.35
N SER A 112 3.04 -15.49 4.59
CA SER A 112 2.90 -16.50 5.64
C SER A 112 1.75 -17.46 5.33
N ILE A 113 0.65 -17.00 4.74
CA ILE A 113 -0.44 -17.89 4.27
C ILE A 113 0.08 -18.86 3.19
N LEU A 114 0.94 -18.42 2.28
CA LEU A 114 1.56 -19.32 1.29
C LEU A 114 2.46 -20.36 1.96
N ALA A 115 3.26 -19.95 2.95
CA ALA A 115 4.10 -20.87 3.70
C ALA A 115 3.26 -21.91 4.48
N GLU A 116 2.14 -21.49 5.08
CA GLU A 116 1.18 -22.39 5.72
C GLU A 116 0.56 -23.37 4.71
N LEU A 117 0.20 -22.91 3.49
CA LEU A 117 -0.30 -23.78 2.42
C LEU A 117 0.73 -24.79 1.93
N ASP A 118 1.98 -24.36 1.75
CA ASP A 118 3.08 -25.24 1.33
C ASP A 118 3.39 -26.27 2.42
N TYR A 119 3.41 -25.85 3.68
CA TYR A 119 3.55 -26.77 4.82
C TYR A 119 2.43 -27.82 4.84
N LEU A 120 1.15 -27.43 4.71
CA LEU A 120 0.02 -28.37 4.69
C LEU A 120 0.09 -29.36 3.53
N LYS A 121 0.61 -28.93 2.37
CA LYS A 121 0.82 -29.79 1.20
C LYS A 121 1.91 -30.84 1.47
N GLU A 122 3.03 -30.43 2.06
CA GLU A 122 4.18 -31.31 2.34
C GLU A 122 3.97 -32.20 3.56
N SER A 123 3.30 -31.69 4.60
CA SER A 123 3.04 -32.42 5.85
C SER A 123 1.91 -33.46 5.74
N GLY A 124 1.06 -33.38 4.70
CA GLY A 124 -0.26 -34.00 4.72
C GLY A 124 -0.71 -34.78 3.50
N LEU A 125 0.10 -34.96 2.45
CA LEU A 125 -0.33 -35.75 1.27
C LEU A 125 -0.33 -37.28 1.48
N LYS A 126 0.21 -37.78 2.60
CA LYS A 126 0.12 -39.21 2.99
C LYS A 126 -0.94 -39.51 4.05
N ASN A 127 -1.49 -38.51 4.73
CA ASN A 127 -2.54 -38.64 5.73
C ASN A 127 -3.64 -37.61 5.44
N ILE A 128 -4.65 -38.06 4.71
CA ILE A 128 -5.84 -37.31 4.30
C ILE A 128 -6.56 -36.83 5.56
N ASN A 129 -6.27 -35.61 6.00
CA ASN A 129 -7.11 -34.78 6.86
C ASN A 129 -6.56 -33.34 6.93
N VAL A 130 -6.25 -32.74 5.77
CA VAL A 130 -6.39 -31.27 5.70
C VAL A 130 -7.89 -31.01 5.76
N THR A 131 -8.38 -30.85 6.98
CA THR A 131 -9.80 -30.62 7.25
C THR A 131 -10.23 -29.36 6.53
N GLN A 132 -11.41 -29.37 5.92
CA GLN A 132 -12.04 -28.17 5.33
C GLN A 132 -11.97 -26.94 6.27
N GLN A 133 -12.01 -27.18 7.59
CA GLN A 133 -11.80 -26.16 8.63
C GLN A 133 -10.45 -25.44 8.54
N GLN A 134 -9.33 -26.13 8.29
CA GLN A 134 -8.02 -25.48 8.17
C GLN A 134 -7.95 -24.59 6.94
N MET A 135 -8.52 -25.04 5.82
CA MET A 135 -8.61 -24.21 4.62
C MET A 135 -9.52 -23.01 4.81
N GLU A 136 -10.63 -23.16 5.53
CA GLU A 136 -11.51 -22.04 5.88
C GLU A 136 -10.79 -21.02 6.77
N ILE A 137 -9.97 -21.47 7.72
CA ILE A 137 -9.12 -20.59 8.55
C ILE A 137 -8.15 -19.80 7.67
N LEU A 138 -7.45 -20.45 6.74
CA LEU A 138 -6.53 -19.76 5.82
C LEU A 138 -7.25 -18.77 4.91
N PHE A 139 -8.43 -19.13 4.42
CA PHE A 139 -9.25 -18.24 3.61
C PHE A 139 -9.74 -17.03 4.44
N LYS A 140 -10.18 -17.24 5.69
CA LYS A 140 -10.55 -16.15 6.61
C LYS A 140 -9.37 -15.22 6.87
N LYS A 141 -8.16 -15.76 7.13
CA LYS A 141 -6.94 -14.94 7.25
C LYS A 141 -6.71 -14.10 5.98
N TYR A 142 -6.83 -14.70 4.79
CA TYR A 142 -6.68 -13.98 3.52
C TYR A 142 -7.69 -12.82 3.38
N ILE A 143 -8.97 -13.07 3.70
CA ILE A 143 -10.01 -12.03 3.67
C ILE A 143 -9.74 -10.94 4.69
N GLN A 144 -9.30 -11.32 5.89
CA GLN A 144 -8.94 -10.38 6.95
C GLN A 144 -7.84 -9.42 6.50
N VAL A 145 -6.72 -9.94 5.98
CA VAL A 145 -5.60 -9.13 5.47
C VAL A 145 -6.07 -8.17 4.37
N CYS A 146 -6.93 -8.64 3.46
CA CYS A 146 -7.49 -7.79 2.41
C CYS A 146 -8.39 -6.67 2.98
N THR A 147 -9.19 -7.01 3.99
CA THR A 147 -10.13 -6.09 4.64
C THR A 147 -9.38 -5.03 5.43
N ASP A 148 -8.40 -5.42 6.23
CA ASP A 148 -7.56 -4.53 7.03
C ASP A 148 -6.73 -3.58 6.18
N THR A 149 -6.21 -4.06 5.05
CA THR A 149 -5.51 -3.19 4.10
C THR A 149 -6.45 -2.17 3.46
N ASN A 150 -7.71 -2.57 3.20
CA ASN A 150 -8.69 -1.69 2.56
C ASN A 150 -9.31 -0.69 3.54
N SER A 151 -9.56 -1.08 4.80
CA SER A 151 -9.98 -0.17 5.86
C SER A 151 -8.91 0.87 6.12
N PHE A 152 -7.64 0.45 6.24
CA PHE A 152 -6.51 1.37 6.39
C PHE A 152 -6.44 2.37 5.23
N TYR A 153 -6.62 1.91 3.99
CA TYR A 153 -6.66 2.79 2.83
C TYR A 153 -7.82 3.81 2.91
N ARG A 154 -9.02 3.37 3.31
CA ARG A 154 -10.18 4.27 3.45
C ARG A 154 -9.98 5.28 4.58
N GLU A 155 -9.50 4.85 5.74
CA GLU A 155 -9.26 5.71 6.90
C GLU A 155 -8.20 6.76 6.59
N THR A 156 -7.09 6.38 5.96
CA THR A 156 -6.03 7.32 5.55
C THR A 156 -6.54 8.40 4.59
N ARG A 157 -7.62 8.13 3.84
CA ARG A 157 -8.25 9.10 2.94
C ARG A 157 -9.34 9.93 3.63
N LEU A 158 -10.23 9.29 4.39
CA LEU A 158 -11.35 9.96 5.06
C LEU A 158 -10.90 10.86 6.20
N ALA A 159 -9.89 10.45 6.98
CA ALA A 159 -9.37 11.26 8.08
C ALA A 159 -8.80 12.61 7.61
N LYS A 160 -8.38 12.71 6.34
CA LYS A 160 -7.81 13.93 5.77
C LYS A 160 -8.85 14.86 5.12
N ASP A 161 -10.01 14.34 4.74
CA ASP A 161 -11.15 15.17 4.29
C ASP A 161 -11.71 15.97 5.49
N ASP A 162 -11.79 15.37 6.68
CA ASP A 162 -12.28 16.05 7.89
C ASP A 162 -11.31 17.12 8.44
N GLU A 163 -9.99 16.93 8.29
CA GLU A 163 -9.00 17.96 8.67
C GLU A 163 -8.94 19.14 7.69
N GLY A 164 -9.27 18.93 6.41
CA GLY A 164 -9.30 19.97 5.38
C GLY A 164 -10.49 20.94 5.51
N THR A 165 -11.56 20.52 6.20
CA THR A 165 -12.80 21.31 6.32
C THR A 165 -12.84 22.19 7.59
N LYS A 166 -11.80 22.12 8.44
CA LYS A 166 -11.68 22.89 9.69
C LYS A 166 -10.70 24.07 9.63
N LYS A 167 -10.38 24.59 8.45
CA LYS A 167 -9.54 25.79 8.30
C LYS A 167 -10.28 26.94 7.65
#